data_AF-A0A009HAR6-F1
#
_entry.id   AF-A0A009HAR6-F1
#
_cell.length_a   1.000
_cell.length_b   1.000
_cell.length_c   1.000
_cell.angle_alpha   90.00
_cell.angle_beta   90.00
_cell.angle_gamma   90.00
#
_symmetry.space_group_name_H-M   'P 1'
#
loop_
_entity.id
_entity.type
_entity.pdbx_description
1 polymer ?
#
loop_
_entity_poly.entity_id
_entity_poly.type
_entity_poly.pdbx_seq_one_letter_code
_entity_poly.pdbx_strand_id
1 'polypeptide(L)'
;MNNLVKDFLKPIRINKAYKYYPLFAEWGETLQNAFEDKVNILFDQTEIPLFLADLNVFKDESEQLYIKIYTEDLFGLYRLNISDQFPSGYMYEHVEGSLISIKTHSSTISFEEKMVKDPVRIHYVDGSMSYNCYLIQINLIDNTFDVDGLNQINWTVDITKESMGKAQTKNTVQFQTLSMIQDQFEIIINDDGSGEIADLVALRQENNEIILSLYHCKYSSSPEAGRRLADMYEVCGQAQRSIRWKHAGLKHLFKHINGRNNKWLSEGFSRFVKGELADLEKYRNMANTMPIKLEVTIVQPGLSKSVITEEISKLLACTESYIKKTTRADLKVWCST
;
A
#
# COMPACT_ATOMS: atom_id res chain seq x y z
N MET A 1 -9.14 40.19 -7.51
CA MET A 1 -8.95 38.95 -6.73
C MET A 1 -10.09 37.99 -7.07
N ASN A 2 -9.99 37.15 -8.10
CA ASN A 2 -11.02 36.12 -8.37
C ASN A 2 -10.57 35.15 -9.47
N ASN A 3 -9.55 34.31 -9.21
CA ASN A 3 -9.26 33.14 -10.05
C ASN A 3 -8.39 32.06 -9.37
N LEU A 4 -8.26 32.06 -8.03
CA LEU A 4 -7.42 31.10 -7.30
C LEU A 4 -8.20 29.94 -6.66
N VAL A 5 -9.54 29.91 -6.78
CA VAL A 5 -10.41 28.93 -6.07
C VAL A 5 -11.18 28.01 -7.04
N LYS A 6 -11.01 28.17 -8.36
CA LYS A 6 -11.76 27.36 -9.35
C LYS A 6 -11.26 25.91 -9.46
N ASP A 7 -9.99 25.67 -9.16
CA ASP A 7 -9.35 24.36 -9.38
C ASP A 7 -9.16 23.55 -8.08
N PHE A 8 -9.69 24.01 -6.95
CA PHE A 8 -9.70 23.22 -5.73
C PHE A 8 -10.80 22.16 -5.83
N LEU A 9 -10.39 20.89 -5.79
CA LEU A 9 -11.29 19.76 -5.64
C LEU A 9 -12.08 19.93 -4.33
N LYS A 10 -13.41 20.09 -4.43
CA LYS A 10 -14.28 20.27 -3.27
C LYS A 10 -14.88 18.93 -2.86
N PRO A 11 -14.86 18.58 -1.55
CA PRO A 11 -15.57 17.41 -1.07
C PRO A 11 -17.07 17.54 -1.31
N ILE A 12 -17.68 16.50 -1.88
CA ILE A 12 -19.10 16.34 -2.13
C ILE A 12 -19.65 15.40 -1.06
N ARG A 13 -20.71 15.81 -0.35
CA ARG A 13 -21.37 14.90 0.59
C ARG A 13 -22.15 13.83 -0.18
N ILE A 14 -21.95 12.57 0.17
CA ILE A 14 -22.63 11.40 -0.40
C ILE A 14 -23.53 10.76 0.65
N ASN A 15 -24.62 10.12 0.21
CA ASN A 15 -25.62 9.48 1.08
C ASN A 15 -25.72 7.96 0.89
N LYS A 16 -24.74 7.38 0.18
CA LYS A 16 -24.52 5.93 0.02
C LYS A 16 -23.06 5.70 -0.38
N ALA A 17 -22.59 4.46 -0.29
CA ALA A 17 -21.26 4.08 -0.77
C ALA A 17 -21.05 4.51 -2.24
N TYR A 18 -19.85 4.98 -2.55
CA TYR A 18 -19.53 5.44 -3.90
C TYR A 18 -19.58 4.28 -4.90
N LYS A 19 -19.97 4.56 -6.15
CA LYS A 19 -20.26 3.51 -7.15
C LYS A 19 -19.03 2.71 -7.59
N TYR A 20 -17.85 3.32 -7.60
CA TYR A 20 -16.63 2.63 -8.03
C TYR A 20 -16.08 1.71 -6.93
N TYR A 21 -15.31 0.71 -7.36
CA TYR A 21 -14.68 -0.24 -6.45
C TYR A 21 -13.59 0.46 -5.61
N PRO A 22 -13.53 0.23 -4.29
CA PRO A 22 -12.47 0.78 -3.45
C PRO A 22 -11.18 0.00 -3.69
N LEU A 23 -10.12 0.71 -4.07
CA LEU A 23 -8.82 0.13 -4.41
C LEU A 23 -7.95 -0.13 -3.17
N PHE A 24 -7.86 0.85 -2.27
CA PHE A 24 -7.15 0.72 -1.00
C PHE A 24 -7.67 1.73 0.02
N ALA A 25 -7.37 1.46 1.29
CA ALA A 25 -7.62 2.38 2.39
C ALA A 25 -6.31 2.81 3.02
N GLU A 26 -6.31 4.01 3.57
CA GLU A 26 -5.19 4.58 4.29
C GLU A 26 -5.66 5.24 5.59
N TRP A 27 -4.81 5.22 6.61
CA TRP A 27 -5.10 5.89 7.87
C TRP A 27 -5.34 7.40 7.66
N GLY A 28 -6.01 8.04 8.62
CA GLY A 28 -6.13 9.50 8.62
C GLY A 28 -4.76 10.18 8.66
N GLU A 29 -4.72 11.45 8.26
CA GLU A 29 -3.50 12.25 8.15
C GLU A 29 -2.66 12.25 9.43
N THR A 30 -3.30 12.30 10.61
CA THR A 30 -2.57 12.34 11.88
C THR A 30 -1.82 11.04 12.13
N LEU A 31 -2.46 9.90 11.86
CA LEU A 31 -1.82 8.59 12.02
C LEU A 31 -0.74 8.33 10.99
N GLN A 32 -0.94 8.75 9.73
CA GLN A 32 0.08 8.57 8.70
C GLN A 32 1.36 9.38 8.95
N ASN A 33 1.22 10.57 9.53
CA ASN A 33 2.36 11.43 9.85
C ASN A 33 2.97 11.13 11.24
N ALA A 34 2.34 10.24 12.02
CA ALA A 34 2.91 9.81 13.28
C ALA A 34 4.17 8.95 13.04
N PHE A 35 5.04 8.90 14.05
CA PHE A 35 5.98 7.80 14.11
C PHE A 35 5.22 6.57 14.60
N GLU A 36 5.12 5.56 13.74
CA GLU A 36 4.28 4.38 13.96
C GLU A 36 4.68 3.57 15.20
N ASP A 37 5.91 3.71 15.70
CA ASP A 37 6.39 3.14 16.97
C ASP A 37 5.79 3.80 18.22
N LYS A 38 5.08 4.93 18.06
CA LYS A 38 4.40 5.66 19.14
C LYS A 38 2.88 5.48 19.13
N VAL A 39 2.37 4.65 18.23
CA VAL A 39 0.94 4.37 18.09
C VAL A 39 0.74 2.87 18.15
N ASN A 40 -0.17 2.43 19.00
CA ASN A 40 -0.60 1.05 19.06
C ASN A 40 -2.08 0.93 18.69
N ILE A 41 -2.41 -0.12 17.95
CA ILE A 41 -3.76 -0.58 17.70
C ILE A 41 -4.07 -1.66 18.72
N LEU A 42 -5.15 -1.47 19.47
CA LEU A 42 -5.67 -2.48 20.39
C LEU A 42 -6.71 -3.31 19.64
N PHE A 43 -6.48 -4.61 19.57
CA PHE A 43 -7.45 -5.62 19.17
C PHE A 43 -8.00 -6.22 20.47
N ASP A 44 -9.16 -5.71 20.90
CA ASP A 44 -9.70 -5.90 22.24
C ASP A 44 -8.69 -5.45 23.33
N GLN A 45 -7.97 -6.41 23.93
CA GLN A 45 -6.94 -6.15 24.94
C GLN A 45 -5.51 -6.33 24.41
N THR A 46 -5.35 -6.86 23.20
CA THR A 46 -4.03 -7.12 22.61
C THR A 46 -3.50 -5.87 21.94
N GLU A 47 -2.35 -5.38 22.43
CA GLU A 47 -1.71 -4.17 21.93
C GLU A 47 -0.70 -4.49 20.83
N ILE A 48 -0.92 -3.95 19.63
CA ILE A 48 -0.07 -4.16 18.45
C ILE A 48 0.45 -2.82 17.95
N PRO A 49 1.77 -2.65 17.71
CA PRO A 49 2.31 -1.47 17.06
C PRO A 49 1.70 -1.20 15.69
N LEU A 50 1.48 0.08 15.36
CA LEU A 50 0.85 0.49 14.09
C LEU A 50 1.60 -0.05 12.87
N PHE A 51 2.93 -0.16 12.92
CA PHE A 51 3.76 -0.69 11.83
C PHE A 51 3.59 -2.20 11.56
N LEU A 52 2.81 -2.92 12.37
CA LEU A 52 2.45 -4.34 12.18
C LEU A 52 0.98 -4.54 11.79
N ALA A 53 0.23 -3.46 11.66
CA ALA A 53 -1.19 -3.49 11.31
C ALA A 53 -1.42 -2.83 9.95
N ASP A 54 -2.43 -3.32 9.25
CA ASP A 54 -2.78 -2.87 7.91
C ASP A 54 -4.29 -2.64 7.78
N LEU A 55 -4.67 -1.97 6.68
CA LEU A 55 -6.03 -1.70 6.27
C LEU A 55 -6.33 -2.41 4.95
N ASN A 56 -7.45 -3.11 4.92
CA ASN A 56 -8.08 -3.56 3.69
C ASN A 56 -9.47 -2.92 3.58
N VAL A 57 -9.92 -2.66 2.35
CA VAL A 57 -11.24 -2.11 2.06
C VAL A 57 -11.83 -2.87 0.89
N PHE A 58 -13.10 -3.22 0.99
CA PHE A 58 -13.79 -3.97 -0.07
C PHE A 58 -15.29 -3.71 -0.01
N LYS A 59 -15.98 -4.12 -1.06
CA LYS A 59 -17.43 -4.21 -1.08
C LYS A 59 -17.90 -5.65 -1.09
N ASP A 60 -19.02 -5.94 -0.45
CA ASP A 60 -19.71 -7.21 -0.61
C ASP A 60 -20.61 -7.22 -1.87
N GLU A 61 -21.27 -8.35 -2.13
CA GLU A 61 -22.21 -8.52 -3.25
C GLU A 61 -23.42 -7.57 -3.18
N SER A 62 -23.72 -7.03 -2.00
CA SER A 62 -24.78 -6.04 -1.77
C SER A 62 -24.26 -4.58 -1.84
N GLU A 63 -23.05 -4.38 -2.38
CA GLU A 63 -22.37 -3.09 -2.52
C GLU A 63 -22.13 -2.36 -1.19
N GLN A 64 -22.17 -3.07 -0.06
CA GLN A 64 -21.85 -2.50 1.26
C GLN A 64 -20.34 -2.39 1.42
N LEU A 65 -19.89 -1.27 2.00
CA LEU A 65 -18.48 -0.92 2.12
C LEU A 65 -17.93 -1.36 3.47
N TYR A 66 -16.86 -2.16 3.46
CA TYR A 66 -16.20 -2.67 4.67
C TYR A 66 -14.77 -2.19 4.75
N ILE A 67 -14.31 -1.94 5.97
CA ILE A 67 -12.92 -1.65 6.32
C ILE A 67 -12.49 -2.70 7.33
N LYS A 68 -11.45 -3.45 6.97
CA LYS A 68 -10.80 -4.44 7.82
C LYS A 68 -9.48 -3.86 8.32
N ILE A 69 -9.33 -3.79 9.64
CA ILE A 69 -8.06 -3.53 10.30
C ILE A 69 -7.49 -4.89 10.68
N TYR A 70 -6.27 -5.20 10.29
CA TYR A 70 -5.74 -6.54 10.52
C TYR A 70 -4.23 -6.57 10.76
N THR A 71 -3.80 -7.67 11.37
CA THR A 71 -2.41 -8.11 11.50
C THR A 71 -2.31 -9.51 10.87
N GLU A 72 -1.19 -10.18 11.06
CA GLU A 72 -1.03 -11.59 10.67
C GLU A 72 -2.09 -12.50 11.33
N ASP A 73 -2.43 -12.26 12.60
CA ASP A 73 -3.25 -13.18 13.41
C ASP A 73 -4.58 -12.58 13.88
N LEU A 74 -4.73 -11.27 13.85
CA LEU A 74 -5.88 -10.56 14.43
C LEU A 74 -6.56 -9.68 13.38
N PHE A 75 -7.87 -9.50 13.50
CA PHE A 75 -8.58 -8.52 12.70
C PHE A 75 -9.80 -7.94 13.43
N GLY A 76 -10.19 -6.74 13.03
CA GLY A 76 -11.50 -6.15 13.32
C GLY A 76 -12.12 -5.66 12.01
N LEU A 77 -13.38 -6.00 11.79
CA LEU A 77 -14.13 -5.70 10.57
C LEU A 77 -15.25 -4.69 10.87
N TYR A 78 -15.26 -3.59 10.15
CA TYR A 78 -16.24 -2.53 10.29
C TYR A 78 -16.97 -2.28 8.97
N ARG A 79 -18.30 -2.14 9.02
CA ARG A 79 -19.11 -1.64 7.90
C ARG A 79 -19.23 -0.12 8.00
N LEU A 80 -18.91 0.58 6.92
CA LEU A 80 -19.15 2.01 6.80
C LEU A 80 -20.52 2.25 6.17
N ASN A 81 -21.51 2.50 7.02
CA ASN A 81 -22.86 2.85 6.60
C ASN A 81 -22.91 4.34 6.28
N ILE A 82 -23.27 4.72 5.05
CA ILE A 82 -23.43 6.13 4.62
C ILE A 82 -24.91 6.34 4.32
N SER A 83 -25.54 7.28 5.01
CA SER A 83 -26.98 7.58 4.89
C SER A 83 -27.34 8.88 5.60
N ASP A 84 -28.30 9.62 5.05
CA ASP A 84 -28.87 10.83 5.67
C ASP A 84 -29.66 10.54 6.96
N GLN A 85 -29.91 9.26 7.27
CA GLN A 85 -30.56 8.83 8.52
C GLN A 85 -29.64 8.98 9.74
N PHE A 86 -28.32 8.97 9.54
CA PHE A 86 -27.36 9.19 10.61
C PHE A 86 -27.13 10.69 10.80
N PRO A 87 -27.07 11.22 12.04
CA PRO A 87 -26.84 12.65 12.27
C PRO A 87 -25.60 13.21 11.55
N SER A 88 -24.50 12.43 11.53
CA SER A 88 -23.26 12.79 10.84
C SER A 88 -23.25 12.43 9.36
N GLY A 89 -24.29 11.76 8.84
CA GLY A 89 -24.37 11.22 7.48
C GLY A 89 -23.69 9.85 7.29
N TYR A 90 -23.07 9.30 8.33
CA TYR A 90 -22.41 8.01 8.31
C TYR A 90 -22.37 7.39 9.71
N MET A 91 -22.09 6.08 9.76
CA MET A 91 -21.81 5.32 10.99
C MET A 91 -20.84 4.19 10.67
N TYR A 92 -19.84 4.00 11.51
CA TYR A 92 -19.00 2.80 11.53
C TYR A 92 -19.65 1.77 12.44
N GLU A 93 -19.94 0.60 11.91
CA GLU A 93 -20.57 -0.50 12.64
C GLU A 93 -19.60 -1.67 12.71
N HIS A 94 -19.28 -2.13 13.90
CA HIS A 94 -18.49 -3.35 14.08
C HIS A 94 -19.29 -4.57 13.60
N VAL A 95 -18.68 -5.40 12.77
CA VAL A 95 -19.32 -6.57 12.14
C VAL A 95 -18.76 -7.87 12.71
N GLU A 96 -17.44 -8.00 12.76
CA GLU A 96 -16.76 -9.25 13.13
C GLU A 96 -15.33 -8.96 13.63
N GLY A 97 -14.79 -9.88 14.44
CA GLY A 97 -13.44 -9.81 14.94
C GLY A 97 -13.35 -9.01 16.23
N SER A 98 -12.16 -8.47 16.49
CA SER A 98 -11.86 -7.67 17.66
C SER A 98 -12.41 -6.25 17.54
N LEU A 99 -12.85 -5.72 18.67
CA LEU A 99 -13.11 -4.28 18.79
C LEU A 99 -11.79 -3.53 18.74
N ILE A 100 -11.72 -2.53 17.87
CA ILE A 100 -10.50 -1.77 17.61
C ILE A 100 -10.49 -0.48 18.41
N SER A 101 -9.37 -0.22 19.09
CA SER A 101 -9.07 1.07 19.70
C SER A 101 -7.68 1.56 19.29
N ILE A 102 -7.51 2.88 19.19
CA ILE A 102 -6.22 3.50 18.86
C ILE A 102 -5.65 4.12 20.13
N LYS A 103 -4.48 3.61 20.54
CA LYS A 103 -3.73 4.09 21.68
C LYS A 103 -2.52 4.89 21.24
N THR A 104 -2.43 6.09 21.79
CA THR A 104 -1.29 6.99 21.69
C THR A 104 -0.79 7.30 23.09
N HIS A 105 0.31 8.04 23.22
CA HIS A 105 0.79 8.46 24.54
C HIS A 105 -0.24 9.27 25.35
N SER A 106 -1.13 10.02 24.71
CA SER A 106 -2.06 10.93 25.38
C SER A 106 -3.47 10.38 25.59
N SER A 107 -3.86 9.35 24.83
CA SER A 107 -5.23 8.83 24.87
C SER A 107 -5.35 7.45 24.24
N THR A 108 -6.33 6.69 24.71
CA THR A 108 -6.91 5.54 24.03
C THR A 108 -8.35 5.90 23.66
N ILE A 109 -8.71 5.79 22.39
CA ILE A 109 -10.07 6.04 21.89
C ILE A 109 -10.50 4.90 20.96
N SER A 110 -11.81 4.65 20.85
CA SER A 110 -12.33 3.62 19.95
C SER A 110 -12.05 3.97 18.48
N PHE A 111 -12.11 2.97 17.61
CA PHE A 111 -11.98 3.16 16.16
C PHE A 111 -12.99 4.17 15.63
N GLU A 112 -14.27 4.05 16.02
CA GLU A 112 -15.35 4.94 15.59
C GLU A 112 -15.10 6.38 16.02
N GLU A 113 -14.68 6.61 17.27
CA GLU A 113 -14.30 7.94 17.75
C GLU A 113 -13.09 8.50 17.01
N LYS A 114 -12.11 7.64 16.69
CA LYS A 114 -10.96 8.04 15.88
C LYS A 114 -11.39 8.45 14.48
N MET A 115 -12.33 7.75 13.84
CA MET A 115 -12.81 8.08 12.50
C MET A 115 -13.56 9.41 12.42
N VAL A 116 -14.10 9.91 13.54
CA VAL A 116 -14.64 11.28 13.60
C VAL A 116 -13.53 12.33 13.51
N LYS A 117 -12.38 12.08 14.16
CA LYS A 117 -11.28 13.06 14.30
C LYS A 117 -10.26 12.99 13.16
N ASP A 118 -10.01 11.79 12.65
CA ASP A 118 -8.92 11.48 11.72
C ASP A 118 -9.35 10.26 10.88
N PRO A 119 -10.33 10.44 9.98
CA PRO A 119 -10.97 9.35 9.24
C PRO A 119 -10.00 8.61 8.35
N VAL A 120 -10.24 7.30 8.22
CA VAL A 120 -9.67 6.50 7.12
C VAL A 120 -10.12 7.10 5.79
N ARG A 121 -9.18 7.19 4.86
CA ARG A 121 -9.43 7.62 3.49
C ARG A 121 -9.46 6.40 2.59
N ILE A 122 -10.44 6.35 1.70
CA ILE A 122 -10.68 5.24 0.77
C ILE A 122 -10.43 5.77 -0.64
N HIS A 123 -9.53 5.13 -1.36
CA HIS A 123 -9.20 5.47 -2.74
C HIS A 123 -9.91 4.51 -3.68
N TYR A 124 -10.37 5.01 -4.82
CA TYR A 124 -11.18 4.25 -5.77
C TYR A 124 -10.47 4.09 -7.11
N VAL A 125 -10.91 3.10 -7.88
CA VAL A 125 -10.35 2.75 -9.19
C VAL A 125 -10.44 3.87 -10.23
N ASP A 126 -11.30 4.87 -10.03
CA ASP A 126 -11.43 6.06 -10.88
C ASP A 126 -10.50 7.22 -10.47
N GLY A 127 -9.64 6.99 -9.47
CA GLY A 127 -8.75 8.00 -8.88
C GLY A 127 -9.46 8.94 -7.89
N SER A 128 -10.75 8.77 -7.64
CA SER A 128 -11.45 9.52 -6.59
C SER A 128 -11.05 9.01 -5.20
N MET A 129 -11.31 9.81 -4.18
CA MET A 129 -11.07 9.45 -2.78
C MET A 129 -12.27 9.85 -1.93
N SER A 130 -12.61 9.06 -0.91
CA SER A 130 -13.61 9.44 0.09
C SER A 130 -13.08 9.32 1.52
N TYR A 131 -13.75 10.00 2.44
CA TYR A 131 -13.59 9.83 3.88
C TYR A 131 -14.95 10.07 4.53
N ASN A 132 -15.36 9.20 5.45
CA ASN A 132 -16.69 9.24 6.06
C ASN A 132 -17.82 9.29 5.00
N CYS A 133 -18.51 10.43 4.89
CA CYS A 133 -19.55 10.69 3.89
C CYS A 133 -19.15 11.76 2.86
N TYR A 134 -17.86 12.05 2.69
CA TYR A 134 -17.36 13.06 1.77
C TYR A 134 -16.54 12.42 0.66
N LEU A 135 -16.80 12.80 -0.58
CA LEU A 135 -16.17 12.31 -1.79
C LEU A 135 -15.42 13.44 -2.52
N ILE A 136 -14.19 13.19 -2.92
CA ILE A 136 -13.38 14.04 -3.78
C ILE A 136 -13.23 13.33 -5.12
N GLN A 137 -13.79 13.92 -6.18
CA GLN A 137 -13.79 13.31 -7.51
C GLN A 137 -12.64 13.85 -8.37
N ILE A 138 -11.82 12.95 -8.93
CA ILE A 138 -10.70 13.30 -9.82
C ILE A 138 -10.95 12.82 -11.26
N ASN A 139 -11.66 11.69 -11.45
CA ASN A 139 -11.95 11.06 -12.74
C ASN A 139 -10.70 10.86 -13.63
N LEU A 140 -9.90 9.83 -13.34
CA LEU A 140 -8.69 9.47 -14.09
C LEU A 140 -8.93 8.39 -15.17
N ILE A 141 -10.18 8.03 -15.46
CA ILE A 141 -10.56 6.86 -16.27
C ILE A 141 -10.20 6.98 -17.77
N ASP A 142 -9.98 8.20 -18.27
CA ASP A 142 -9.77 8.44 -19.71
C ASP A 142 -8.33 8.16 -20.19
N ASN A 143 -7.42 7.75 -19.29
CA ASN A 143 -6.06 7.38 -19.67
C ASN A 143 -5.97 5.90 -20.04
N THR A 144 -5.19 5.59 -21.07
CA THR A 144 -4.84 4.21 -21.46
C THR A 144 -3.38 3.95 -21.12
N PHE A 145 -3.08 2.79 -20.56
CA PHE A 145 -1.71 2.40 -20.23
C PHE A 145 -1.00 1.93 -21.49
N ASP A 146 0.26 2.35 -21.67
CA ASP A 146 1.09 1.86 -22.76
C ASP A 146 1.50 0.41 -22.49
N VAL A 147 0.78 -0.53 -23.11
CA VAL A 147 1.01 -1.98 -22.97
C VAL A 147 2.40 -2.38 -23.48
N ASP A 148 3.01 -1.58 -24.36
CA ASP A 148 4.38 -1.82 -24.79
C ASP A 148 5.43 -1.46 -23.72
N GLY A 149 5.04 -0.69 -22.69
CA GLY A 149 5.84 -0.42 -21.50
C GLY A 149 5.93 -1.59 -20.51
N LEU A 150 5.24 -2.70 -20.76
CA LEU A 150 5.32 -3.89 -19.90
C LEU A 150 6.63 -4.66 -20.09
N ASN A 151 7.19 -5.09 -18.97
CA ASN A 151 8.42 -5.86 -18.94
C ASN A 151 8.05 -7.34 -18.84
N GLN A 152 8.31 -8.10 -19.89
CA GLN A 152 8.04 -9.53 -19.90
C GLN A 152 9.18 -10.28 -19.20
N ILE A 153 8.81 -11.12 -18.24
CA ILE A 153 9.73 -11.93 -17.43
C ILE A 153 9.43 -13.41 -17.68
N ASN A 154 10.49 -14.19 -17.87
CA ASN A 154 10.40 -15.65 -17.90
C ASN A 154 10.49 -16.19 -16.48
N TRP A 155 9.35 -16.56 -15.89
CA TRP A 155 9.29 -17.11 -14.54
C TRP A 155 9.72 -18.57 -14.52
N THR A 156 10.71 -18.89 -13.69
CA THR A 156 11.25 -20.26 -13.49
C THR A 156 10.86 -20.85 -12.15
N VAL A 157 10.02 -20.15 -11.40
CA VAL A 157 9.51 -20.51 -10.08
C VAL A 157 8.04 -20.86 -10.12
N ASP A 158 7.54 -21.44 -9.04
CA ASP A 158 6.11 -21.63 -8.81
C ASP A 158 5.42 -20.28 -8.62
N ILE A 159 4.79 -19.78 -9.70
CA ILE A 159 4.10 -18.48 -9.70
C ILE A 159 2.88 -18.45 -8.78
N THR A 160 2.42 -19.59 -8.26
CA THR A 160 1.34 -19.65 -7.26
C THR A 160 1.85 -19.37 -5.84
N LYS A 161 3.17 -19.26 -5.65
CA LYS A 161 3.81 -18.92 -4.38
C LYS A 161 4.45 -17.54 -4.45
N GLU A 162 3.84 -16.60 -3.73
CA GLU A 162 4.28 -15.20 -3.67
C GLU A 162 5.59 -15.04 -2.89
N SER A 163 5.51 -15.30 -1.58
CA SER A 163 6.53 -14.90 -0.61
C SER A 163 7.59 -15.96 -0.37
N MET A 164 8.85 -15.53 -0.30
CA MET A 164 9.97 -16.38 0.16
C MET A 164 9.98 -16.54 1.68
N GLY A 165 9.30 -15.66 2.43
CA GLY A 165 9.24 -15.64 3.88
C GLY A 165 10.61 -15.48 4.56
N LYS A 166 10.63 -15.66 5.89
CA LYS A 166 11.85 -15.59 6.72
C LYS A 166 12.89 -16.65 6.31
N ALA A 167 12.41 -17.80 5.83
CA ALA A 167 13.23 -18.93 5.41
C ALA A 167 13.86 -18.77 4.00
N GLN A 168 13.53 -17.69 3.28
CA GLN A 168 14.01 -17.42 1.91
C GLN A 168 13.76 -18.60 0.94
N THR A 169 12.52 -19.09 0.94
CA THR A 169 12.08 -20.17 0.05
C THR A 169 12.31 -19.79 -1.41
N LYS A 170 13.21 -20.52 -2.07
CA LYS A 170 13.71 -20.16 -3.41
C LYS A 170 12.68 -20.27 -4.54
N ASN A 171 11.75 -21.20 -4.42
CA ASN A 171 10.75 -21.48 -5.46
C ASN A 171 9.52 -20.58 -5.30
N THR A 172 9.73 -19.25 -5.34
CA THR A 172 8.72 -18.22 -5.09
C THR A 172 8.96 -17.01 -5.99
N VAL A 173 7.90 -16.26 -6.29
CA VAL A 173 7.94 -15.05 -7.13
C VAL A 173 8.89 -14.00 -6.53
N GLN A 174 8.73 -13.73 -5.22
CA GLN A 174 9.56 -12.76 -4.50
C GLN A 174 11.05 -13.13 -4.54
N PHE A 175 11.41 -14.41 -4.41
CA PHE A 175 12.82 -14.84 -4.48
C PHE A 175 13.42 -14.68 -5.89
N GLN A 176 12.65 -14.99 -6.94
CA GLN A 176 13.11 -14.73 -8.31
C GLN A 176 13.29 -13.23 -8.54
N THR A 177 12.35 -12.39 -8.08
CA THR A 177 12.48 -10.92 -8.13
C THR A 177 13.76 -10.46 -7.43
N LEU A 178 14.00 -10.91 -6.19
CA LEU A 178 15.24 -10.62 -5.44
C LEU A 178 16.47 -10.98 -6.27
N SER A 179 16.48 -12.17 -6.87
CA SER A 179 17.61 -12.67 -7.65
C SER A 179 17.92 -11.81 -8.88
N MET A 180 16.91 -11.18 -9.49
CA MET A 180 17.04 -10.30 -10.65
C MET A 180 17.55 -8.90 -10.30
N ILE A 181 17.30 -8.43 -9.07
CA ILE A 181 17.63 -7.06 -8.65
C ILE A 181 18.86 -6.98 -7.75
N GLN A 182 19.29 -8.10 -7.13
CA GLN A 182 20.30 -8.10 -6.07
C GLN A 182 21.60 -7.38 -6.42
N ASP A 183 22.07 -7.47 -7.66
CA ASP A 183 23.34 -6.87 -8.08
C ASP A 183 23.23 -5.36 -8.35
N GLN A 184 22.01 -4.83 -8.41
CA GLN A 184 21.74 -3.42 -8.71
C GLN A 184 21.68 -2.54 -7.45
N PHE A 185 21.49 -3.14 -6.27
CA PHE A 185 21.23 -2.41 -5.03
C PHE A 185 22.27 -2.70 -3.95
N GLU A 186 22.51 -1.74 -3.07
CA GLU A 186 23.41 -1.91 -1.91
C GLU A 186 22.66 -2.51 -0.72
N ILE A 187 21.40 -2.12 -0.55
CA ILE A 187 20.50 -2.59 0.52
C ILE A 187 19.28 -3.21 -0.13
N ILE A 188 18.87 -4.39 0.34
CA ILE A 188 17.58 -4.98 0.02
C ILE A 188 16.98 -5.57 1.28
N ILE A 189 15.72 -5.22 1.54
CA ILE A 189 14.96 -5.60 2.71
C ILE A 189 13.73 -6.40 2.24
N ASN A 190 13.54 -7.58 2.81
CA ASN A 190 12.29 -8.33 2.76
C ASN A 190 11.33 -7.72 3.79
N ASP A 191 10.47 -6.82 3.33
CA ASP A 191 9.51 -6.14 4.19
C ASP A 191 8.11 -6.77 4.16
N ASP A 192 7.98 -7.93 3.50
CA ASP A 192 6.73 -8.70 3.38
C ASP A 192 5.97 -8.87 4.72
N GLY A 193 4.64 -8.75 4.62
CA GLY A 193 3.64 -9.00 5.65
C GLY A 193 2.88 -7.75 6.10
N SER A 194 1.76 -7.93 6.81
CA SER A 194 0.85 -6.85 7.26
C SER A 194 1.55 -5.56 7.69
N GLY A 195 1.20 -4.43 7.06
CA GLY A 195 1.76 -3.11 7.37
C GLY A 195 3.04 -2.77 6.61
N GLU A 196 3.47 -3.59 5.66
CA GLU A 196 4.66 -3.38 4.82
C GLU A 196 4.69 -2.05 4.05
N ILE A 197 5.90 -1.70 3.64
CA ILE A 197 6.19 -0.69 2.61
C ILE A 197 5.91 -1.26 1.22
N ALA A 198 6.46 -2.45 0.95
CA ALA A 198 6.37 -3.26 -0.25
C ALA A 198 7.02 -4.62 0.06
N ASP A 199 6.80 -5.67 -0.73
CA ASP A 199 7.42 -6.98 -0.52
C ASP A 199 8.96 -6.91 -0.46
N LEU A 200 9.55 -6.14 -1.37
CA LEU A 200 10.99 -5.83 -1.36
C LEU A 200 11.22 -4.32 -1.43
N VAL A 201 12.00 -3.82 -0.47
CA VAL A 201 12.47 -2.44 -0.42
C VAL A 201 13.95 -2.41 -0.72
N ALA A 202 14.35 -1.73 -1.78
CA ALA A 202 15.74 -1.68 -2.23
C ALA A 202 16.27 -0.25 -2.30
N LEU A 203 17.52 -0.04 -1.86
CA LEU A 203 18.19 1.25 -1.92
C LEU A 203 19.56 1.15 -2.59
N ARG A 204 19.87 2.17 -3.40
CA ARG A 204 21.18 2.40 -4.00
C ARG A 204 21.44 3.90 -4.11
N GLN A 205 22.70 4.29 -4.19
CA GLN A 205 23.08 5.64 -4.55
C GLN A 205 23.38 5.73 -6.05
N GLU A 206 22.85 6.74 -6.73
CA GLU A 206 23.14 6.99 -8.15
C GLU A 206 23.08 8.48 -8.44
N ASN A 207 24.04 9.03 -9.20
CA ASN A 207 24.01 10.41 -9.69
C ASN A 207 23.71 11.48 -8.62
N ASN A 208 24.22 11.30 -7.40
CA ASN A 208 23.94 12.18 -6.25
C ASN A 208 22.44 12.23 -5.87
N GLU A 209 21.74 11.11 -6.07
CA GLU A 209 20.39 10.84 -5.60
C GLU A 209 20.36 9.50 -4.83
N ILE A 210 19.42 9.38 -3.90
CA ILE A 210 19.07 8.09 -3.30
C ILE A 210 17.94 7.50 -4.14
N ILE A 211 18.17 6.32 -4.70
CA ILE A 211 17.12 5.58 -5.40
C ILE A 211 16.45 4.66 -4.37
N LEU A 212 15.16 4.90 -4.12
CA LEU A 212 14.29 4.03 -3.34
C LEU A 212 13.39 3.27 -4.32
N SER A 213 13.63 1.97 -4.48
CA SER A 213 12.85 1.09 -5.36
C SER A 213 11.95 0.18 -4.53
N LEU A 214 10.65 0.22 -4.81
CA LEU A 214 9.62 -0.58 -4.13
C LEU A 214 9.07 -1.62 -5.10
N TYR A 215 9.16 -2.89 -4.73
CA TYR A 215 8.65 -4.01 -5.54
C TYR A 215 7.47 -4.67 -4.83
N HIS A 216 6.32 -4.66 -5.50
CA HIS A 216 5.07 -5.27 -5.04
C HIS A 216 4.85 -6.58 -5.79
N CYS A 217 5.11 -7.70 -5.14
CA CYS A 217 5.00 -9.04 -5.69
C CYS A 217 3.60 -9.58 -5.45
N LYS A 218 3.07 -10.31 -6.44
CA LYS A 218 1.81 -11.01 -6.29
C LYS A 218 1.91 -12.44 -6.78
N TYR A 219 1.27 -13.40 -6.11
CA TYR A 219 1.08 -14.73 -6.70
C TYR A 219 0.05 -14.69 -7.83
N SER A 220 0.10 -15.70 -8.70
CA SER A 220 -1.00 -16.04 -9.59
C SER A 220 -1.97 -16.97 -8.89
N SER A 221 -3.24 -16.60 -8.84
CA SER A 221 -4.32 -17.45 -8.32
C SER A 221 -4.56 -18.76 -9.10
N SER A 222 -3.85 -18.98 -10.21
CA SER A 222 -3.78 -20.30 -10.88
C SER A 222 -2.43 -20.54 -11.57
N PRO A 223 -2.07 -21.79 -11.90
CA PRO A 223 -0.76 -22.14 -12.47
C PRO A 223 -0.48 -21.52 -13.85
N GLU A 224 -1.51 -21.07 -14.56
CA GLU A 224 -1.39 -20.43 -15.88
C GLU A 224 -1.58 -18.92 -15.77
N ALA A 225 -0.81 -18.14 -16.53
CA ALA A 225 -1.02 -16.70 -16.63
C ALA A 225 -2.35 -16.39 -17.35
N GLY A 226 -3.04 -15.35 -16.91
CA GLY A 226 -4.34 -14.91 -17.42
C GLY A 226 -4.59 -13.42 -17.17
N ARG A 227 -5.85 -13.05 -16.93
CA ARG A 227 -6.25 -11.65 -16.68
C ARG A 227 -6.01 -11.20 -15.24
N ARG A 228 -6.32 -12.05 -14.26
CA ARG A 228 -6.06 -11.83 -12.81
C ARG A 228 -6.50 -10.45 -12.29
N LEU A 229 -7.71 -10.02 -12.66
CA LEU A 229 -8.21 -8.67 -12.36
C LEU A 229 -8.24 -8.36 -10.84
N ALA A 230 -8.65 -9.32 -10.01
CA ALA A 230 -8.66 -9.14 -8.55
C ALA A 230 -7.23 -8.91 -8.01
N ASP A 231 -6.29 -9.75 -8.43
CA ASP A 231 -4.87 -9.63 -8.08
C ASP A 231 -4.28 -8.29 -8.56
N MET A 232 -4.75 -7.78 -9.71
CA MET A 232 -4.38 -6.46 -10.22
C MET A 232 -4.94 -5.31 -9.39
N TYR A 233 -6.19 -5.38 -8.92
CA TYR A 233 -6.75 -4.35 -8.01
C TYR A 233 -5.92 -4.25 -6.74
N GLU A 234 -5.58 -5.39 -6.12
CA GLU A 234 -4.80 -5.42 -4.89
C GLU A 234 -3.40 -4.83 -5.08
N VAL A 235 -2.62 -5.35 -6.04
CA VAL A 235 -1.22 -4.92 -6.24
C VAL A 235 -1.11 -3.48 -6.72
N CYS A 236 -2.08 -2.99 -7.51
CA CYS A 236 -2.16 -1.58 -7.88
C CYS A 236 -2.47 -0.70 -6.66
N GLY A 237 -3.36 -1.16 -5.76
CA GLY A 237 -3.65 -0.47 -4.51
C GLY A 237 -2.42 -0.36 -3.61
N GLN A 238 -1.67 -1.45 -3.44
CA GLN A 238 -0.40 -1.46 -2.70
C GLN A 238 0.62 -0.49 -3.32
N ALA A 239 0.80 -0.51 -4.64
CA ALA A 239 1.69 0.39 -5.37
C ALA A 239 1.32 1.88 -5.19
N GLN A 240 0.03 2.22 -5.24
CA GLN A 240 -0.42 3.59 -4.99
C GLN A 240 -0.24 3.99 -3.51
N ARG A 241 -0.54 3.08 -2.57
CA ARG A 241 -0.43 3.34 -1.13
C ARG A 241 1.02 3.52 -0.67
N SER A 242 1.96 2.79 -1.29
CA SER A 242 3.36 2.82 -0.87
C SER A 242 4.07 4.14 -1.15
N ILE A 243 3.55 4.98 -2.05
CA ILE A 243 4.19 6.26 -2.42
C ILE A 243 4.31 7.24 -1.24
N ARG A 244 3.48 7.07 -0.19
CA ARG A 244 3.54 7.88 1.03
C ARG A 244 4.93 7.90 1.65
N TRP A 245 5.68 6.80 1.52
CA TRP A 245 7.02 6.66 2.09
C TRP A 245 8.05 7.62 1.49
N LYS A 246 7.84 8.05 0.24
CA LYS A 246 8.66 9.12 -0.36
C LYS A 246 8.45 10.44 0.39
N HIS A 247 7.20 10.79 0.68
CA HIS A 247 6.85 12.05 1.34
C HIS A 247 7.21 12.06 2.82
N ALA A 248 6.98 10.93 3.51
CA ALA A 248 7.41 10.75 4.90
C ALA A 248 8.94 10.77 5.04
N GLY A 249 9.66 10.36 3.99
CA GLY A 249 11.12 10.40 3.90
C GLY A 249 11.82 9.28 4.67
N LEU A 250 13.13 9.15 4.46
CA LEU A 250 13.91 8.03 5.00
C LEU A 250 13.94 7.97 6.53
N LYS A 251 13.66 9.07 7.23
CA LYS A 251 13.55 9.07 8.69
C LYS A 251 12.38 8.20 9.17
N HIS A 252 11.22 8.30 8.53
CA HIS A 252 10.06 7.48 8.86
C HIS A 252 10.28 6.04 8.39
N LEU A 253 10.78 5.86 7.16
CA LEU A 253 11.11 4.54 6.60
C LEU A 253 12.10 3.77 7.51
N PHE A 254 13.18 4.41 7.95
CA PHE A 254 14.17 3.79 8.84
C PHE A 254 13.52 3.26 10.13
N LYS A 255 12.67 4.06 10.78
CA LYS A 255 12.01 3.63 12.03
C LYS A 255 11.05 2.47 11.81
N HIS A 256 10.29 2.51 10.72
CA HIS A 256 9.38 1.45 10.33
C HIS A 256 10.12 0.13 10.11
N ILE A 257 11.15 0.13 9.26
CA ILE A 257 11.98 -1.04 9.00
C ILE A 257 12.70 -1.51 10.27
N ASN A 258 13.22 -0.61 11.10
CA ASN A 258 13.87 -0.99 12.36
C ASN A 258 12.89 -1.72 13.30
N GLY A 259 11.68 -1.21 13.49
CA GLY A 259 10.64 -1.85 14.31
C GLY A 259 10.29 -3.24 13.79
N ARG A 260 10.05 -3.36 12.49
CA ARG A 260 9.71 -4.63 11.83
C ARG A 260 10.88 -5.63 11.82
N ASN A 261 12.11 -5.16 11.66
CA ASN A 261 13.31 -6.00 11.70
C ASN A 261 13.58 -6.52 13.12
N ASN A 262 13.37 -5.71 14.16
CA ASN A 262 13.54 -6.16 15.55
C ASN A 262 12.59 -7.32 15.92
N LYS A 263 11.39 -7.36 15.34
CA LYS A 263 10.48 -8.52 15.48
C LYS A 263 11.14 -9.79 14.93
N TRP A 264 11.67 -9.76 13.71
CA TRP A 264 12.36 -10.92 13.11
C TRP A 264 13.64 -11.29 13.85
N LEU A 265 14.42 -10.31 14.31
CA LEU A 265 15.64 -10.56 15.08
C LEU A 265 15.34 -11.31 16.38
N SER A 266 14.21 -11.04 17.03
CA SER A 266 13.78 -11.77 18.22
C SER A 266 13.49 -13.26 17.95
N GLU A 267 13.26 -13.62 16.69
CA GLU A 267 13.05 -14.98 16.21
C GLU A 267 14.30 -15.58 15.54
N GLY A 268 15.43 -14.86 15.55
CA GLY A 268 16.68 -15.30 14.93
C GLY A 268 16.80 -15.05 13.42
N PHE A 269 15.92 -14.22 12.84
CA PHE A 269 15.92 -13.85 11.41
C PHE A 269 16.24 -12.37 11.20
N SER A 270 16.64 -12.00 9.98
CA SER A 270 16.83 -10.60 9.57
C SER A 270 15.95 -10.30 8.36
N ARG A 271 15.33 -9.12 8.34
CA ARG A 271 14.64 -8.62 7.14
C ARG A 271 15.63 -8.18 6.05
N PHE A 272 16.85 -7.83 6.42
CA PHE A 272 17.89 -7.48 5.45
C PHE A 272 18.38 -8.74 4.74
N VAL A 273 18.06 -8.84 3.44
CA VAL A 273 18.57 -9.89 2.55
C VAL A 273 19.84 -9.44 1.83
N LYS A 274 20.09 -8.12 1.77
CA LYS A 274 21.37 -7.52 1.39
C LYS A 274 21.62 -6.25 2.21
N GLY A 275 22.86 -6.06 2.67
CA GLY A 275 23.24 -4.97 3.58
C GLY A 275 22.78 -5.21 5.02
N GLU A 276 22.89 -4.19 5.86
CA GLU A 276 22.48 -4.24 7.27
C GLU A 276 21.80 -2.95 7.75
N LEU A 277 21.27 -2.95 8.98
CA LEU A 277 20.59 -1.79 9.56
C LEU A 277 21.50 -0.54 9.63
N ALA A 278 22.80 -0.75 9.85
CA ALA A 278 23.79 0.33 9.86
C ALA A 278 23.94 0.99 8.48
N ASP A 279 23.78 0.25 7.38
CA ASP A 279 23.76 0.81 6.03
C ASP A 279 22.51 1.67 5.82
N LEU A 280 21.34 1.19 6.25
CA LEU A 280 20.11 1.97 6.15
C LEU A 280 20.20 3.28 6.96
N GLU A 281 20.91 3.28 8.09
CA GLU A 281 21.21 4.48 8.85
C GLU A 281 22.09 5.49 8.08
N LYS A 282 23.08 5.01 7.30
CA LYS A 282 23.88 5.88 6.42
C LYS A 282 22.98 6.56 5.38
N TYR A 283 22.10 5.80 4.72
CA TYR A 283 21.13 6.33 3.77
C TYR A 283 20.18 7.36 4.41
N ARG A 284 19.67 7.06 5.62
CA ARG A 284 18.87 8.01 6.41
C ARG A 284 19.60 9.34 6.62
N ASN A 285 20.90 9.30 6.92
CA ASN A 285 21.69 10.51 7.14
C ASN A 285 21.98 11.26 5.82
N MET A 286 22.22 10.54 4.72
CA MET A 286 22.42 11.12 3.39
C MET A 286 21.16 11.84 2.87
N ALA A 287 19.96 11.34 3.18
CA ALA A 287 18.70 11.96 2.78
C ALA A 287 18.47 13.38 3.33
N ASN A 288 19.30 13.85 4.28
CA ASN A 288 19.28 15.25 4.72
C ASN A 288 19.82 16.22 3.65
N THR A 289 20.68 15.74 2.74
CA THR A 289 21.32 16.56 1.70
C THR A 289 21.16 16.00 0.29
N MET A 290 20.69 14.76 0.15
CA MET A 290 20.51 14.07 -1.11
C MET A 290 19.02 13.82 -1.40
N PRO A 291 18.51 14.19 -2.58
CA PRO A 291 17.11 13.95 -2.93
C PRO A 291 16.83 12.45 -3.09
N ILE A 292 15.58 12.06 -2.80
CA ILE A 292 15.10 10.70 -2.98
C ILE A 292 14.32 10.61 -4.29
N LYS A 293 14.80 9.76 -5.20
CA LYS A 293 14.06 9.32 -6.38
C LYS A 293 13.36 8.01 -6.04
N LEU A 294 12.04 7.99 -6.23
CA LEU A 294 11.21 6.81 -5.99
C LEU A 294 11.04 6.07 -7.32
N GLU A 295 11.12 4.75 -7.28
CA GLU A 295 10.75 3.84 -8.35
C GLU A 295 9.76 2.81 -7.80
N VAL A 296 8.69 2.53 -8.53
CA VAL A 296 7.67 1.55 -8.10
C VAL A 296 7.55 0.49 -9.17
N THR A 297 7.62 -0.77 -8.77
CA THR A 297 7.48 -1.92 -9.66
C THR A 297 6.37 -2.84 -9.19
N ILE A 298 5.38 -3.09 -10.04
CA ILE A 298 4.40 -4.16 -9.85
C ILE A 298 4.97 -5.43 -10.48
N VAL A 299 4.99 -6.52 -9.72
CA VAL A 299 5.43 -7.84 -10.19
C VAL A 299 4.24 -8.79 -10.15
N GLN A 300 3.61 -9.00 -11.31
CA GLN A 300 2.43 -9.84 -11.46
C GLN A 300 2.69 -10.95 -12.50
N PRO A 301 3.20 -12.12 -12.08
CA PRO A 301 3.46 -13.26 -12.96
C PRO A 301 2.18 -13.86 -13.53
N GLY A 302 1.04 -13.67 -12.88
CA GLY A 302 -0.26 -14.12 -13.38
C GLY A 302 -0.81 -13.27 -14.52
N LEU A 303 -0.22 -12.11 -14.83
CA LEU A 303 -0.62 -11.25 -15.96
C LEU A 303 0.19 -11.64 -17.20
N SER A 304 -0.46 -11.83 -18.34
CA SER A 304 0.24 -11.95 -19.64
C SER A 304 -0.08 -10.75 -20.52
N LYS A 305 0.95 -10.21 -21.19
CA LYS A 305 0.83 -9.09 -22.12
C LYS A 305 -0.22 -9.33 -23.21
N SER A 306 -0.36 -10.57 -23.67
CA SER A 306 -1.26 -10.97 -24.77
C SER A 306 -2.76 -10.90 -24.43
N VAL A 307 -3.12 -10.90 -23.14
CA VAL A 307 -4.51 -10.99 -22.66
C VAL A 307 -4.94 -9.79 -21.83
N ILE A 308 -4.21 -8.67 -21.93
CA ILE A 308 -4.55 -7.44 -21.23
C ILE A 308 -5.84 -6.88 -21.80
N THR A 309 -6.74 -6.58 -20.87
CA THR A 309 -8.03 -6.03 -21.21
C THR A 309 -8.07 -4.55 -20.94
N GLU A 310 -9.06 -3.89 -21.54
CA GLU A 310 -9.29 -2.45 -21.37
C GLU A 310 -9.38 -2.06 -19.89
N GLU A 311 -10.04 -2.88 -19.08
CA GLU A 311 -10.17 -2.66 -17.63
C GLU A 311 -8.81 -2.66 -16.91
N ILE A 312 -7.95 -3.65 -17.19
CA ILE A 312 -6.61 -3.72 -16.61
C ILE A 312 -5.74 -2.57 -17.12
N SER A 313 -5.84 -2.24 -18.40
CA SER A 313 -5.14 -1.09 -18.99
C SER A 313 -5.54 0.22 -18.32
N LYS A 314 -6.83 0.45 -18.08
CA LYS A 314 -7.33 1.64 -17.36
C LYS A 314 -6.86 1.68 -15.90
N LEU A 315 -6.89 0.55 -15.20
CA LEU A 315 -6.39 0.46 -13.82
C LEU A 315 -4.90 0.79 -13.73
N LEU A 316 -4.09 0.24 -14.64
CA LEU A 316 -2.66 0.54 -14.74
C LEU A 316 -2.42 2.00 -15.09
N ALA A 317 -3.19 2.57 -16.02
CA ALA A 317 -3.07 3.98 -16.42
C ALA A 317 -3.42 4.92 -15.25
N CYS A 318 -4.46 4.61 -14.50
CA CYS A 318 -4.83 5.35 -13.30
C CYS A 318 -3.71 5.27 -12.26
N THR A 319 -3.17 4.07 -12.04
CA THR A 319 -2.07 3.82 -11.09
C THR A 319 -0.80 4.58 -11.47
N GLU A 320 -0.36 4.47 -12.72
CA GLU A 320 0.77 5.22 -13.25
C GLU A 320 0.55 6.73 -13.13
N SER A 321 -0.62 7.24 -13.55
CA SER A 321 -0.93 8.67 -13.48
C SER A 321 -0.89 9.18 -12.03
N TYR A 322 -1.44 8.42 -11.09
CA TYR A 322 -1.43 8.77 -9.66
C TYR A 322 -0.01 8.81 -9.10
N ILE A 323 0.78 7.76 -9.33
CA ILE A 323 2.17 7.68 -8.88
C ILE A 323 3.01 8.82 -9.49
N LYS A 324 2.87 9.05 -10.80
CA LYS A 324 3.62 10.07 -11.53
C LYS A 324 3.24 11.48 -11.10
N LYS A 325 1.96 11.81 -10.93
CA LYS A 325 1.52 13.15 -10.52
C LYS A 325 1.90 13.46 -9.08
N THR A 326 1.83 12.47 -8.19
CA THR A 326 2.08 12.67 -6.75
C THR A 326 3.57 12.64 -6.41
N THR A 327 4.35 11.80 -7.08
CA THR A 327 5.77 11.61 -6.73
C THR A 327 6.76 11.85 -7.86
N ARG A 328 6.32 12.01 -9.11
CA ARG A 328 7.18 11.99 -10.32
C ARG A 328 7.90 10.65 -10.58
N ALA A 329 7.63 9.61 -9.77
CA ALA A 329 8.15 8.27 -9.99
C ALA A 329 7.54 7.65 -11.26
N ASP A 330 8.32 6.78 -11.90
CA ASP A 330 7.84 5.93 -12.97
C ASP A 330 7.32 4.61 -12.39
N LEU A 331 6.26 4.08 -12.99
CA LEU A 331 5.73 2.75 -12.69
C LEU A 331 6.31 1.75 -13.70
N LYS A 332 6.94 0.70 -13.21
CA LYS A 332 7.28 -0.48 -14.00
C LYS A 332 6.30 -1.59 -13.68
N VAL A 333 5.96 -2.40 -14.68
CA VAL A 333 5.11 -3.58 -14.48
C VAL A 333 5.81 -4.77 -15.13
N TRP A 334 6.05 -5.80 -14.32
CA TRP A 334 6.61 -7.08 -14.72
C TRP A 334 5.48 -8.08 -14.86
N CYS A 335 5.41 -8.72 -16.03
CA CYS A 335 4.36 -9.67 -16.41
C CYS A 335 4.98 -10.94 -17.00
N SER A 336 4.21 -11.99 -17.17
CA SER A 336 4.64 -13.19 -17.89
C SER A 336 4.81 -12.90 -19.39
N THR A 337 5.86 -13.52 -19.96
CA THR A 337 6.08 -13.61 -21.42
C THR A 337 4.87 -14.18 -22.14
#